data_AF-A0A2K3K6H0-F1
#
_entry.id   AF-A0A2K3K6H0-F1
#
_cell.length_a   1.000
_cell.length_b   1.000
_cell.length_c   1.000
_cell.angle_alpha   90.00
_cell.angle_beta   90.00
_cell.angle_gamma   90.00
#
_symmetry.space_group_name_H-M   'P 1'
#
loop_
_entity.id
_entity.type
_entity.pdbx_description
1 polymer ?
#
loop_
_entity_poly.entity_id
_entity_poly.type
_entity_poly.pdbx_seq_one_letter_code
_entity_poly.pdbx_strand_id
1 'polypeptide(L)'
;IYQSCEESYRLSENGNLDVPSEKTDAFCEGPCMSETNLVLGCIDNIFSNFIFYNRATIEDVKETILAGCGYGPERGNFNVAEHIQENKAGKATSHVLMGLALIIMGRAILL
;
A
#
# COMPACT_ATOMS: atom_id res chain seq x y z
N ILE A 1 -8.83 -0.78 -19.40
CA ILE A 1 -7.71 -1.00 -18.46
C ILE A 1 -7.49 -2.49 -18.28
N TYR A 2 -8.52 -3.30 -18.01
CA TYR A 2 -8.38 -4.75 -17.92
C TYR A 2 -8.57 -5.48 -19.25
N GLN A 3 -7.49 -5.82 -19.95
CA GLN A 3 -7.55 -6.60 -21.19
C GLN A 3 -6.67 -7.84 -21.16
N SER A 4 -5.58 -7.81 -20.39
CA SER A 4 -4.53 -8.82 -20.43
C SER A 4 -4.25 -9.45 -19.07
N CYS A 5 -4.63 -8.79 -17.96
CA CYS A 5 -4.52 -9.41 -16.63
C CYS A 5 -5.55 -10.51 -16.43
N GLU A 6 -5.11 -11.65 -15.92
CA GLU A 6 -5.97 -12.73 -15.43
C GLU A 6 -6.90 -12.21 -14.33
N GLU A 7 -8.20 -12.43 -14.48
CA GLU A 7 -9.22 -11.77 -13.66
C GLU A 7 -9.06 -12.03 -12.16
N SER A 8 -8.64 -13.23 -11.79
CA SER A 8 -8.39 -13.63 -10.40
C SER A 8 -7.23 -12.90 -9.73
N TYR A 9 -6.33 -12.27 -10.49
CA TYR A 9 -5.17 -11.56 -9.94
C TYR A 9 -5.33 -10.04 -9.99
N ARG A 10 -6.50 -9.55 -10.43
CA ARG A 10 -6.78 -8.11 -10.49
C ARG A 10 -7.02 -7.56 -9.10
N LEU A 11 -6.58 -6.31 -8.88
CA LEU A 11 -7.03 -5.53 -7.74
C LEU A 11 -8.56 -5.44 -7.75
N SER A 12 -9.21 -5.99 -6.74
CA SER A 12 -10.66 -5.93 -6.57
C SER A 12 -11.12 -4.62 -5.94
N GLU A 13 -12.41 -4.30 -6.05
CA GLU A 13 -13.05 -3.19 -5.34
C GLU A 13 -12.98 -3.37 -3.81
N ASN A 14 -12.80 -4.62 -3.35
CA ASN A 14 -12.54 -4.92 -1.96
C ASN A 14 -11.16 -4.47 -1.50
N GLY A 15 -10.25 -4.15 -2.42
CA GLY A 15 -8.87 -3.73 -2.11
C GLY A 15 -7.92 -4.90 -1.94
N ASN A 16 -8.22 -6.07 -2.50
CA ASN A 16 -7.40 -7.28 -2.38
C ASN A 16 -6.64 -7.59 -3.67
N LEU A 17 -5.47 -8.22 -3.52
CA LEU A 17 -4.64 -8.80 -4.57
C LEU A 17 -4.48 -10.29 -4.29
N ASP A 18 -5.28 -11.13 -4.93
CA ASP A 18 -5.31 -12.58 -4.67
C ASP A 18 -4.28 -13.32 -5.55
N VAL A 19 -3.04 -12.83 -5.56
CA VAL A 19 -1.93 -13.38 -6.35
C VAL A 19 -1.24 -14.47 -5.54
N PRO A 20 -1.26 -15.74 -6.00
CA PRO A 20 -0.54 -16.81 -5.32
C PRO A 20 0.98 -16.65 -5.52
N SER A 21 1.78 -17.14 -4.57
CA SER A 21 3.23 -16.93 -4.56
C SER A 21 3.91 -17.52 -5.81
N GLU A 22 3.38 -18.59 -6.39
CA GLU A 22 3.88 -19.21 -7.62
C GLU A 22 3.64 -18.34 -8.87
N LYS A 23 2.79 -17.31 -8.77
CA LYS A 23 2.47 -16.36 -9.84
C LYS A 23 3.11 -14.99 -9.63
N THR A 24 3.95 -14.82 -8.62
CA THR A 24 4.62 -13.55 -8.29
C THR A 24 5.29 -12.93 -9.51
N ASP A 25 6.18 -13.65 -10.19
CA ASP A 25 6.92 -13.10 -11.34
C ASP A 25 5.99 -12.75 -12.50
N ALA A 26 5.01 -13.63 -12.80
CA ALA A 26 4.03 -13.40 -13.84
C ALA A 26 3.13 -12.18 -13.55
N PHE A 27 2.82 -11.91 -12.29
CA PHE A 27 2.11 -10.71 -11.88
C PHE A 27 3.00 -9.47 -12.01
N CYS A 28 4.19 -9.49 -11.38
CA CYS A 28 5.09 -8.35 -11.24
C CYS A 28 5.70 -7.87 -12.56
N GLU A 29 5.99 -8.79 -13.48
CA GLU A 29 6.56 -8.50 -14.80
C GLU A 29 5.49 -8.45 -15.90
N GLY A 30 4.25 -8.76 -15.54
CA GLY A 30 3.15 -8.95 -16.48
C GLY A 30 2.14 -7.79 -16.55
N PRO A 31 1.04 -8.02 -17.29
CA PRO A 31 0.01 -7.02 -17.49
C PRO A 31 -0.72 -6.67 -16.19
N CYS A 32 -0.87 -7.60 -15.24
CA CYS A 32 -1.58 -7.34 -13.98
C CYS A 32 -0.97 -6.21 -13.17
N MET A 33 0.36 -6.16 -13.05
CA MET A 33 1.05 -5.06 -12.38
C MET A 33 0.84 -3.73 -13.12
N SER A 34 0.96 -3.73 -14.44
CA SER A 34 0.76 -2.52 -15.26
C SER A 34 -0.67 -1.98 -15.17
N GLU A 35 -1.66 -2.87 -15.29
CA GLU A 35 -3.08 -2.53 -15.20
C GLU A 35 -3.47 -2.07 -13.79
N THR A 36 -2.92 -2.71 -12.75
CA THR A 36 -3.15 -2.31 -11.35
C THR A 36 -2.61 -0.90 -11.09
N ASN A 37 -1.39 -0.59 -11.53
CA ASN A 37 -0.83 0.77 -11.40
C ASN A 37 -1.64 1.82 -12.15
N LEU A 38 -2.16 1.48 -13.34
CA LEU A 38 -3.05 2.38 -14.09
C LEU A 38 -4.36 2.66 -13.35
N VAL A 39 -4.97 1.64 -12.74
CA VAL A 39 -6.19 1.81 -11.93
C VAL A 39 -5.90 2.68 -10.70
N LEU A 40 -4.85 2.36 -9.93
CA LEU A 40 -4.49 3.14 -8.75
C LEU A 40 -4.21 4.61 -9.11
N GLY A 41 -3.47 4.86 -10.18
CA GLY A 41 -3.22 6.22 -10.66
C GLY A 41 -4.48 6.95 -11.14
N CYS A 42 -5.42 6.24 -11.77
CA CYS A 42 -6.70 6.83 -12.17
C CYS A 42 -7.51 7.29 -10.95
N ILE A 43 -7.62 6.43 -9.93
CA ILE A 43 -8.38 6.72 -8.72
C ILE A 43 -7.73 7.89 -7.95
N ASP A 44 -6.41 7.88 -7.79
CA ASP A 44 -5.65 8.91 -7.06
C ASP A 44 -5.81 10.31 -7.69
N ASN A 45 -5.88 10.38 -9.03
CA ASN A 45 -6.07 11.64 -9.74
C ASN A 45 -7.50 12.20 -9.67
N ILE A 46 -8.50 11.38 -9.32
CA ILE A 46 -9.91 11.78 -9.31
C ILE A 46 -10.41 12.00 -7.87
N PHE A 47 -10.02 11.13 -6.95
CA PHE A 47 -10.54 11.10 -5.58
C PHE A 47 -9.43 11.41 -4.58
N SER A 48 -9.59 12.49 -3.82
CA SER A 48 -8.73 12.74 -2.66
C SER A 48 -9.09 11.77 -1.52
N ASN A 49 -8.12 11.00 -1.03
CA ASN A 49 -8.27 10.06 0.09
C ASN A 49 -9.23 8.89 -0.18
N PHE A 50 -9.13 8.27 -1.36
CA PHE A 50 -9.90 7.06 -1.65
C PHE A 50 -9.58 5.91 -0.68
N ILE A 51 -10.61 5.14 -0.31
CA ILE A 51 -10.53 3.99 0.60
C ILE A 51 -11.28 2.81 -0.01
N PHE A 52 -10.63 1.66 -0.09
CA PHE A 52 -11.23 0.39 -0.52
C PHE A 52 -12.15 -0.21 0.56
N TYR A 53 -12.99 -1.19 0.22
CA TYR A 53 -13.92 -1.77 1.21
C TYR A 53 -13.21 -2.47 2.40
N ASN A 54 -12.04 -3.06 2.19
CA ASN A 54 -11.20 -3.61 3.26
C ASN A 54 -10.52 -2.53 4.13
N ARG A 55 -10.79 -1.24 3.86
CA ARG A 55 -10.20 -0.06 4.50
C ARG A 55 -8.75 0.25 4.11
N ALA A 56 -8.23 -0.37 3.06
CA ALA A 56 -6.96 0.01 2.47
C ALA A 56 -7.05 1.39 1.81
N THR A 57 -6.01 2.18 1.98
CA THR A 57 -5.70 3.34 1.15
C THR A 57 -5.02 2.88 -0.14
N ILE A 58 -4.93 3.78 -1.12
CA ILE A 58 -4.08 3.57 -2.32
C ILE A 58 -2.63 3.27 -1.92
N GLU A 59 -2.13 3.91 -0.87
CA GLU A 59 -0.76 3.70 -0.40
C GLU A 59 -0.55 2.30 0.17
N ASP A 60 -1.49 1.79 0.98
CA ASP A 60 -1.41 0.43 1.52
C ASP A 60 -1.30 -0.62 0.40
N VAL A 61 -2.04 -0.42 -0.70
CA VAL A 61 -1.97 -1.31 -1.87
C VAL A 61 -0.63 -1.16 -2.60
N LYS A 62 -0.13 0.06 -2.78
CA LYS A 62 1.19 0.32 -3.42
C LYS A 62 2.33 -0.30 -2.63
N GLU A 63 2.32 -0.17 -1.30
CA GLU A 63 3.32 -0.77 -0.42
C GLU A 63 3.25 -2.30 -0.46
N THR A 64 2.04 -2.87 -0.48
CA THR A 64 1.85 -4.32 -0.65
C THR A 64 2.49 -4.80 -1.96
N ILE A 65 2.27 -4.08 -3.06
CA ILE A 65 2.86 -4.39 -4.36
C ILE A 65 4.38 -4.25 -4.31
N LEU A 66 4.91 -3.20 -3.68
CA LEU A 66 6.34 -2.97 -3.54
C LEU A 66 7.02 -4.12 -2.77
N ALA A 67 6.42 -4.54 -1.66
CA ALA A 67 6.90 -5.65 -0.84
C ALA A 67 6.82 -6.98 -1.61
N GLY A 68 5.64 -7.29 -2.18
CA GLY A 68 5.37 -8.51 -2.92
C GLY A 68 6.22 -8.67 -4.19
N CYS A 69 6.49 -7.58 -4.92
CA CYS A 69 7.33 -7.61 -6.12
C CYS A 69 8.81 -7.32 -5.87
N GLY A 70 9.19 -6.96 -4.64
CA GLY A 70 10.57 -6.71 -4.26
C GLY A 70 11.43 -7.98 -4.20
N TYR A 71 12.70 -7.81 -3.88
CA TYR A 71 13.65 -8.92 -3.65
C TYR A 71 13.84 -9.25 -2.16
N GLY A 72 12.94 -8.75 -1.32
CA GLY A 72 12.98 -8.90 0.14
C GLY A 72 12.30 -10.20 0.63
N PRO A 73 12.25 -10.39 1.96
CA PRO A 73 11.59 -11.55 2.56
C PRO A 73 10.09 -11.61 2.28
N GLU A 74 9.46 -10.46 2.03
CA GLU A 74 8.02 -10.35 1.69
C GLU A 74 7.72 -10.63 0.21
N ARG A 75 8.70 -11.03 -0.60
CA ARG A 75 8.47 -11.34 -2.01
C ARG A 75 7.40 -12.43 -2.15
N GLY A 76 6.38 -12.15 -2.96
CA GLY A 76 5.24 -13.02 -3.19
C GLY A 76 4.14 -12.94 -2.12
N ASN A 77 4.30 -12.08 -1.12
CA ASN A 77 3.23 -11.74 -0.18
C ASN A 77 2.43 -10.53 -0.71
N PHE A 78 1.18 -10.79 -1.14
CA PHE A 78 0.26 -9.76 -1.62
C PHE A 78 -0.90 -9.50 -0.64
N ASN A 79 -0.71 -9.80 0.65
CA ASN A 79 -1.71 -9.55 1.68
C ASN A 79 -1.80 -8.06 2.03
N VAL A 80 -2.78 -7.38 1.44
CA VAL A 80 -3.02 -5.94 1.67
C VAL A 80 -3.37 -5.63 3.13
N ALA A 81 -4.01 -6.57 3.84
CA ALA A 81 -4.45 -6.35 5.22
C ALA A 81 -3.28 -6.20 6.23
N GLU A 82 -2.11 -6.75 5.91
CA GLU A 82 -0.89 -6.60 6.72
C GLU A 82 -0.38 -5.15 6.64
N HIS A 83 -0.38 -4.57 5.45
CA HIS A 83 0.13 -3.21 5.21
C HIS A 83 -0.78 -2.12 5.80
N ILE A 84 -2.10 -2.35 5.89
CA ILE A 84 -3.04 -1.44 6.59
C ILE A 84 -2.64 -1.25 8.07
N GLN A 85 -2.13 -2.30 8.71
CA GLN A 85 -1.77 -2.28 10.13
C GLN A 85 -0.41 -1.61 10.34
N GLU A 86 0.56 -1.91 9.50
CA GLU A 86 1.89 -1.32 9.55
C GLU A 86 1.85 0.20 9.36
N ASN A 87 1.08 0.68 8.39
CA ASN A 87 0.93 2.11 8.17
C ASN A 87 0.31 2.85 9.37
N LYS A 88 -0.63 2.22 10.07
CA LYS A 88 -1.22 2.80 11.29
C LYS A 88 -0.20 2.85 12.41
N ALA A 89 0.61 1.80 12.57
CA ALA A 89 1.67 1.76 13.56
C ALA A 89 2.77 2.82 13.26
N GLY A 90 3.27 2.87 12.02
CA GLY A 90 4.29 3.82 11.59
C GLY A 90 3.84 5.29 11.69
N LYS A 91 2.60 5.59 11.26
CA LYS A 91 2.01 6.95 11.41
C LYS A 91 1.84 7.32 12.88
N ALA A 92 1.39 6.39 13.74
CA ALA A 92 1.25 6.64 15.17
C ALA A 92 2.60 6.98 15.82
N THR A 93 3.68 6.26 15.48
CA THR A 93 5.02 6.53 16.00
C THR A 93 5.56 7.90 15.57
N SER A 94 5.34 8.31 14.31
CA SER A 94 5.78 9.61 13.79
C SER A 94 5.13 10.79 14.54
N HIS A 95 3.82 10.74 14.76
CA HIS A 95 3.11 11.79 15.49
C HIS A 95 3.56 11.91 16.96
N VAL A 96 3.87 10.78 17.62
CA VAL A 96 4.35 10.78 19.01
C VAL A 96 5.76 11.39 19.12
N LEU A 97 6.67 11.05 18.20
CA LEU A 97 8.02 11.63 18.14
C LEU A 97 7.97 13.15 17.92
N MET A 98 7.11 13.61 17.02
CA MET A 98 6.95 15.04 16.72
C MET A 98 6.40 15.82 17.92
N GLY A 99 5.42 15.25 18.64
CA GLY A 99 4.87 15.83 19.86
C GLY A 99 5.91 15.93 21.00
N LEU A 100 6.73 14.90 21.19
CA LEU A 100 7.81 14.89 22.18
C LEU A 100 8.89 15.95 21.87
N ALA A 101 9.28 16.11 20.61
CA ALA A 101 10.27 17.11 20.21
C ALA A 101 9.82 18.55 20.51
N LEU A 102 8.53 18.86 20.31
CA LEU A 102 7.96 20.18 20.62
C LEU A 102 7.95 20.48 22.13
N ILE A 103 7.71 19.48 22.97
CA ILE A 103 7.73 19.66 24.44
C ILE A 103 9.16 19.95 24.94
N ILE A 104 10.16 19.26 24.40
CA ILE A 104 11.57 19.45 24.78
C ILE A 104 12.07 20.83 24.33
N MET A 105 11.79 21.22 23.08
CA MET A 105 12.22 22.53 22.57
C MET A 105 11.46 23.69 23.22
N GLY A 106 10.15 23.54 23.47
CA GLY A 106 9.36 24.56 24.15
C GLY A 106 9.84 24.86 25.57
N ARG A 107 10.35 23.86 26.29
CA ARG A 107 10.96 24.06 27.62
C ARG A 107 12.34 24.71 27.57
N ALA A 108 13.11 24.49 26.51
CA ALA A 108 14.42 25.12 26.34
C ALA A 108 14.33 26.61 25.96
N ILE A 109 13.21 27.06 25.41
CA ILE A 109 12.97 28.47 25.04
C ILE A 109 12.36 29.27 26.21
N LEU A 110 11.79 28.60 27.21
CA LEU A 110 11.12 29.21 28.37
C LEU A 110 11.99 29.25 29.66
N LEU A 111 13.26 28.85 29.58
CA LEU A 111 14.28 28.95 30.64
C LEU A 111 15.38 29.91 30.20
#